data_AF-A0A6N4TE37-F1
#
_entry.id   AF-A0A6N4TE37-F1
#
_cell.length_a   1.000
_cell.length_b   1.000
_cell.length_c   1.000
_cell.angle_alpha   90.00
_cell.angle_beta   90.00
_cell.angle_gamma   90.00
#
_symmetry.space_group_name_H-M   'P 1'
#
loop_
_entity.id
_entity.type
_entity.pdbx_description
1 polymer ?
#
loop_
_entity_poly.entity_id
_entity_poly.type
_entity_poly.pdbx_seq_one_letter_code
_entity_poly.pdbx_strand_id
1 'polypeptide(L)'
;MKKREWISSDGTINVNDPFGMAFLYDLYVCENGKNLSQARYINIYTRGSKYYGRILEVVDDVDLFHDRYPDPSKTFFEYVRSRTPDITLSYFLQLFGLRPDDRLKTVLRLVPFSPNNSSVSPTDEQQAIIEHFGDTKDLLIQAFAGSGKTSTLEMLARAYPERHFIYLVFNHSTAESARKRFPENVDVRTVHSFALGYMSQYDNPVGTYKIPVFADILGIDYDYAEVARYILDEFCYSDRMEFEEMDKDTVKEDMEVSWLIDSGIVDLDKAFRYAKEFYTKMEDGKIPPTHSFYLKEFQRLGIAEKARYDAVLLDESQDSNPITYDIVSKINGQKVIIGDRHQKIYGFRNTVDISERFLKTSEEMPLTKSFRFHEGIAEIANKLLSSLKGEKREIRGVSPHTKIKTRAFITRTNAKIIELIESMIGMNEWKTIRDPQDLFKLPMSITKIFTNKSIDYEVPPDLIFLSRFKDIDDLQNYARKMEDIELLSAIGIAVRKSECIEKCFEIAMKHFLEDADVYFTTAHTSKGLEWDEVYLTDDYPDIISSIKKEAQSVEKFIEMQKMQNRRIQKIVEEINLIYVAITRARENVDLSAVKINSILKQ
;
A
#
# COMPACT_ATOMS: atom_id res chain seq x y z
N MET A 1 38.90 -36.12 7.28
CA MET A 1 38.26 -35.42 6.14
C MET A 1 39.15 -34.28 5.69
N LYS A 2 39.25 -34.01 4.37
CA LYS A 2 40.15 -33.00 3.77
C LYS A 2 40.03 -31.63 4.47
N LYS A 3 41.17 -30.92 4.59
CA LYS A 3 41.30 -29.51 5.03
C LYS A 3 40.08 -28.70 4.56
N ARG A 4 39.24 -28.29 5.51
CA ARG A 4 38.16 -27.34 5.28
C ARG A 4 38.79 -25.95 5.26
N GLU A 5 38.73 -25.25 4.13
CA GLU A 5 39.14 -23.85 4.03
C GLU A 5 37.99 -22.95 4.50
N TRP A 6 38.27 -22.14 5.50
CA TRP A 6 37.32 -21.22 6.12
C TRP A 6 37.72 -19.81 5.71
N ILE A 7 37.02 -19.23 4.73
CA ILE A 7 37.23 -17.84 4.31
C ILE A 7 36.15 -17.00 4.99
N SER A 8 36.56 -16.18 5.96
CA SER A 8 35.72 -15.18 6.63
C SER A 8 36.01 -13.80 6.01
N SER A 9 35.13 -13.30 5.16
CA SER A 9 35.24 -11.92 4.66
C SER A 9 33.97 -11.09 4.88
N ASP A 10 32.90 -11.67 5.43
CA ASP A 10 31.58 -11.02 5.52
C ASP A 10 30.67 -11.54 6.67
N GLY A 11 31.19 -12.35 7.61
CA GLY A 11 30.37 -12.98 8.66
C GLY A 11 29.61 -14.25 8.22
N THR A 12 29.90 -14.78 7.03
CA THR A 12 29.35 -16.04 6.51
C THR A 12 30.40 -17.17 6.52
N ILE A 13 29.99 -18.36 6.97
CA ILE A 13 30.82 -19.58 6.98
C ILE A 13 30.53 -20.40 5.73
N ASN A 14 31.53 -20.82 4.96
CA ASN A 14 31.32 -21.75 3.84
C ASN A 14 31.64 -23.20 4.25
N VAL A 15 30.72 -24.12 3.98
CA VAL A 15 30.75 -25.50 4.46
C VAL A 15 30.36 -26.48 3.36
N ASN A 16 31.16 -27.53 3.17
CA ASN A 16 30.78 -28.66 2.31
C ASN A 16 30.16 -29.77 3.16
N ASP A 17 28.88 -30.08 2.92
CA ASP A 17 28.08 -31.10 3.60
C ASP A 17 27.61 -32.17 2.60
N PRO A 18 28.48 -33.08 2.15
CA PRO A 18 28.15 -34.02 1.08
C PRO A 18 26.99 -34.97 1.42
N PHE A 19 26.65 -35.13 2.70
CA PHE A 19 25.60 -36.02 3.17
C PHE A 19 24.26 -35.33 3.45
N GLY A 20 24.24 -33.98 3.47
CA GLY A 20 23.02 -33.20 3.72
C GLY A 20 22.59 -33.21 5.19
N MET A 21 23.54 -33.40 6.10
CA MET A 21 23.30 -33.51 7.54
C MET A 21 22.66 -32.26 8.13
N ALA A 22 23.05 -31.08 7.65
CA ALA A 22 22.47 -29.81 8.08
C ALA A 22 20.96 -29.72 7.82
N PHE A 23 20.48 -30.38 6.75
CA PHE A 23 19.06 -30.45 6.40
C PHE A 23 18.30 -31.50 7.19
N LEU A 24 18.96 -32.61 7.51
CA LEU A 24 18.33 -33.71 8.24
C LEU A 24 18.10 -33.38 9.72
N TYR A 25 18.97 -32.57 10.32
CA TYR A 25 18.98 -32.36 11.77
C TYR A 25 18.86 -30.90 12.20
N ASP A 26 18.72 -29.95 11.26
CA ASP A 26 18.77 -28.49 11.50
C ASP A 26 20.06 -28.04 12.23
N LEU A 27 21.14 -28.80 12.05
CA LEU A 27 22.37 -28.67 12.83
C LEU A 27 23.61 -28.90 11.98
N TYR A 28 24.64 -28.10 12.22
CA TYR A 28 25.97 -28.37 11.71
C TYR A 28 26.96 -28.63 12.84
N VAL A 29 27.75 -29.70 12.71
CA VAL A 29 28.72 -30.17 13.72
C VAL A 29 30.14 -30.06 13.15
N CYS A 30 31.06 -29.46 13.91
CA CYS A 30 32.47 -29.37 13.48
C CYS A 30 33.48 -29.69 14.59
N GLU A 31 34.67 -30.16 14.18
CA GLU A 31 35.84 -30.34 15.05
C GLU A 31 36.81 -29.14 14.98
N ASN A 32 37.23 -28.64 16.14
CA ASN A 32 38.32 -27.69 16.44
C ASN A 32 38.35 -26.32 15.70
N GLY A 33 38.45 -25.25 16.50
CA GLY A 33 39.62 -24.36 16.42
C GLY A 33 39.43 -22.87 16.07
N LYS A 34 38.21 -22.36 15.91
CA LYS A 34 37.97 -20.92 15.79
C LYS A 34 36.66 -20.52 16.45
N ASN A 35 36.64 -19.33 17.05
CA ASN A 35 35.44 -18.74 17.63
C ASN A 35 34.43 -18.42 16.49
N LEU A 36 33.39 -19.25 16.36
CA LEU A 36 32.34 -19.09 15.35
C LEU A 36 31.18 -18.20 15.83
N SER A 37 31.19 -17.72 17.07
CA SER A 37 30.15 -16.83 17.62
C SER A 37 30.00 -15.50 16.86
N GLN A 38 31.02 -15.11 16.08
CA GLN A 38 30.98 -13.90 15.26
C GLN A 38 30.32 -14.12 13.89
N ALA A 39 30.11 -15.37 13.46
CA ALA A 39 29.46 -15.66 12.21
C ALA A 39 27.94 -15.68 12.37
N ARG A 40 27.24 -15.03 11.43
CA ARG A 40 25.78 -14.95 11.41
C ARG A 40 25.15 -15.93 10.43
N TYR A 41 25.90 -16.38 9.43
CA TYR A 41 25.38 -17.23 8.35
C TYR A 41 26.31 -18.38 7.99
N ILE A 42 25.73 -19.38 7.33
CA ILE A 42 26.42 -20.53 6.77
C ILE A 42 25.97 -20.78 5.32
N ASN A 43 26.91 -20.91 4.40
CA ASN A 43 26.71 -21.48 3.08
C ASN A 43 26.99 -22.98 3.16
N ILE A 44 26.00 -23.81 2.85
CA ILE A 44 26.11 -25.26 2.84
C ILE A 44 26.12 -25.75 1.40
N TYR A 45 27.20 -26.38 0.97
CA TYR A 45 27.31 -27.01 -0.34
C TYR A 45 27.01 -28.50 -0.15
N THR A 46 25.88 -28.98 -0.67
CA THR A 46 25.49 -30.39 -0.61
C THR A 46 24.94 -30.87 -1.95
N ARG A 47 25.38 -32.06 -2.39
CA ARG A 47 24.91 -32.73 -3.62
C ARG A 47 24.89 -31.83 -4.87
N GLY A 48 25.87 -30.93 -5.01
CA GLY A 48 25.97 -30.02 -6.16
C GLY A 48 25.16 -28.73 -6.06
N SER A 49 24.39 -28.55 -4.97
CA SER A 49 23.60 -27.35 -4.69
C SER A 49 24.25 -26.53 -3.57
N LYS A 50 24.16 -25.21 -3.68
CA LYS A 50 24.55 -24.26 -2.62
C LYS A 50 23.30 -23.83 -1.88
N TYR A 51 23.35 -23.91 -0.56
CA TYR A 51 22.28 -23.50 0.34
C TYR A 51 22.80 -22.44 1.29
N TYR A 52 21.88 -21.61 1.77
CA TYR A 52 22.18 -20.58 2.76
C TYR A 52 21.47 -20.94 4.06
N GLY A 53 22.01 -20.55 5.20
CA GLY A 53 21.38 -20.76 6.50
C GLY A 53 21.78 -19.67 7.46
N ARG A 54 20.85 -19.26 8.32
CA ARG A 54 21.16 -18.39 9.46
C ARG A 54 21.62 -19.27 10.62
N ILE A 55 22.70 -18.85 11.28
CA ILE A 55 23.15 -19.45 12.53
C ILE A 55 22.31 -18.81 13.64
N LEU A 56 21.44 -19.58 14.30
CA LEU A 56 20.65 -19.06 15.43
C LEU A 56 21.47 -19.07 16.72
N GLU A 57 22.30 -20.10 16.90
CA GLU A 57 23.04 -20.34 18.12
C GLU A 57 24.32 -21.12 17.81
N VAL A 58 25.39 -20.75 18.49
CA VAL A 58 26.68 -21.45 18.49
C VAL A 58 26.88 -21.98 19.89
N VAL A 59 26.86 -23.30 20.05
CA VAL A 59 27.11 -23.94 21.34
C VAL A 59 28.40 -24.73 21.27
N ASP A 60 29.33 -24.41 22.15
CA ASP A 60 30.62 -25.07 22.25
C ASP A 60 30.61 -26.14 23.36
N ASP A 61 31.45 -27.18 23.19
CA ASP A 61 31.65 -28.26 24.16
C ASP A 61 30.40 -29.07 24.56
N VAL A 62 29.49 -29.30 23.62
CA VAL A 62 28.22 -30.03 23.83
C VAL A 62 28.45 -31.51 24.14
N ASP A 63 27.93 -31.96 25.27
CA ASP A 63 27.78 -33.36 25.66
C ASP A 63 26.53 -33.96 24.99
N LEU A 64 26.75 -35.00 24.18
CA LEU A 64 25.70 -35.69 23.42
C LEU A 64 24.52 -36.17 24.30
N PHE A 65 24.78 -36.51 25.57
CA PHE A 65 23.79 -37.12 26.47
C PHE A 65 23.30 -36.18 27.56
N HIS A 66 24.04 -35.13 27.88
CA HIS A 66 23.76 -34.32 29.07
C HIS A 66 23.34 -32.90 28.75
N ASP A 67 23.81 -32.34 27.64
CA ASP A 67 23.47 -30.97 27.31
C ASP A 67 22.09 -30.88 26.66
N ARG A 68 21.33 -29.90 27.10
CA ARG A 68 19.95 -29.70 26.69
C ARG A 68 19.92 -28.83 25.45
N TYR A 69 19.34 -29.33 24.36
CA TYR A 69 19.43 -28.65 23.09
C TYR A 69 18.27 -29.01 22.15
N PRO A 70 17.65 -28.06 21.42
CA PRO A 70 17.36 -26.68 21.81
C PRO A 70 16.15 -26.61 22.76
N ASP A 71 15.58 -27.76 23.13
CA ASP A 71 14.51 -27.88 24.11
C ASP A 71 15.14 -28.05 25.51
N PRO A 72 14.89 -27.15 26.48
CA PRO A 72 15.45 -27.24 27.81
C PRO A 72 14.95 -28.46 28.61
N SER A 73 14.02 -29.26 28.07
CA SER A 73 13.56 -30.50 28.67
C SER A 73 14.24 -31.77 28.12
N LYS A 74 14.99 -31.67 27.02
CA LYS A 74 15.58 -32.83 26.32
C LYS A 74 17.07 -32.65 26.09
N THR A 75 17.79 -33.75 26.15
CA THR A 75 19.22 -33.86 25.82
C THR A 75 19.45 -33.71 24.32
N PHE A 76 20.68 -33.37 23.91
CA PHE A 76 21.06 -33.19 22.51
C PHE A 76 20.69 -34.41 21.66
N PHE A 77 21.01 -35.62 22.13
CA PHE A 77 20.70 -36.83 21.39
C PHE A 77 19.19 -37.11 21.31
N GLU A 78 18.42 -36.79 22.35
CA GLU A 78 16.94 -36.86 22.30
C GLU A 78 16.35 -35.88 21.28
N TYR A 79 16.95 -34.70 21.13
CA TYR A 79 16.55 -33.76 20.06
C TYR A 79 16.85 -34.31 18.67
N VAL A 80 18.05 -34.84 18.43
CA VAL A 80 18.40 -35.49 17.16
C VAL A 80 17.40 -36.62 16.84
N ARG A 81 17.08 -37.47 17.83
CA ARG A 81 16.04 -38.51 17.68
C ARG A 81 14.65 -37.95 17.43
N SER A 82 14.30 -36.79 17.99
CA SER A 82 12.99 -36.19 17.74
C SER A 82 12.81 -35.76 16.28
N ARG A 83 13.90 -35.43 15.58
CA ARG A 83 13.89 -35.09 14.15
C ARG A 83 13.94 -36.33 13.26
N THR A 84 14.65 -37.37 13.70
CA THR A 84 14.76 -38.65 12.98
C THR A 84 14.50 -39.80 13.95
N PRO A 85 13.23 -40.22 14.16
CA PRO A 85 12.85 -41.18 15.21
C PRO A 85 13.61 -42.51 15.19
N ASP A 86 14.02 -42.94 14.00
CA ASP A 86 14.67 -44.23 13.73
C ASP A 86 16.20 -44.18 13.78
N ILE A 87 16.82 -43.03 14.05
CA ILE A 87 18.28 -42.96 14.12
C ILE A 87 18.82 -43.60 15.40
N THR A 88 19.73 -44.56 15.23
CA THR A 88 20.52 -45.09 16.35
C THR A 88 21.71 -44.19 16.64
N LEU A 89 22.14 -44.15 17.91
CA LEU A 89 23.33 -43.38 18.30
C LEU A 89 24.56 -43.82 17.51
N SER A 90 24.75 -45.13 17.36
CA SER A 90 25.85 -45.71 16.60
C SER A 90 25.87 -45.21 15.15
N TYR A 91 24.70 -45.11 14.51
CA TYR A 91 24.58 -44.61 13.15
C TYR A 91 24.83 -43.10 13.06
N PHE A 92 24.30 -42.31 14.00
CA PHE A 92 24.58 -40.88 14.10
C PHE A 92 26.08 -40.60 14.27
N LEU A 93 26.72 -41.27 15.23
CA LEU A 93 28.15 -41.14 15.49
C LEU A 93 28.98 -41.50 14.25
N GLN A 94 28.64 -42.60 13.58
CA GLN A 94 29.30 -43.01 12.34
C GLN A 94 29.13 -41.98 11.22
N LEU A 95 27.94 -41.40 11.07
CA LEU A 95 27.65 -40.38 10.05
C LEU A 95 28.52 -39.12 10.22
N PHE A 96 28.72 -38.69 11.46
CA PHE A 96 29.51 -37.50 11.78
C PHE A 96 31.01 -37.79 12.03
N GLY A 97 31.41 -39.06 12.03
CA GLY A 97 32.79 -39.47 12.35
C GLY A 97 33.16 -39.25 13.82
N LEU A 98 32.17 -39.32 14.72
CA LEU A 98 32.30 -39.09 16.15
C LEU A 98 32.36 -40.43 16.92
N ARG A 99 32.88 -40.38 18.14
CA ARG A 99 32.87 -41.47 19.13
C ARG A 99 31.92 -41.11 20.28
N PRO A 100 31.38 -42.10 21.02
CA PRO A 100 30.42 -41.85 22.10
C PRO A 100 30.94 -40.91 23.19
N ASP A 101 32.25 -40.93 23.45
CA ASP A 101 32.90 -40.09 24.47
C ASP A 101 33.40 -38.75 23.91
N ASP A 102 33.21 -38.48 22.61
CA ASP A 102 33.59 -37.20 22.03
C ASP A 102 32.58 -36.13 22.48
N ARG A 103 33.08 -35.08 23.15
CA ARG A 103 32.32 -33.83 23.26
C ARG A 103 32.21 -33.21 21.87
N LEU A 104 30.99 -32.90 21.43
CA LEU A 104 30.77 -32.14 20.23
C LEU A 104 31.34 -30.73 20.43
N LYS A 105 32.39 -30.38 19.70
CA LYS A 105 33.16 -29.18 20.04
C LYS A 105 32.47 -27.87 19.68
N THR A 106 31.72 -27.84 18.56
CA THR A 106 30.85 -26.71 18.21
C THR A 106 29.64 -27.23 17.41
N VAL A 107 28.45 -26.84 17.85
CA VAL A 107 27.17 -27.11 17.22
C VAL A 107 26.55 -25.79 16.77
N LEU A 108 26.21 -25.69 15.48
CA LEU A 108 25.48 -24.55 14.93
C LEU A 108 24.02 -24.93 14.76
N ARG A 109 23.12 -24.19 15.42
CA ARG A 109 21.69 -24.29 15.11
C ARG A 109 21.40 -23.56 13.81
N LEU A 110 20.75 -24.22 12.87
CA LEU A 110 20.45 -23.65 11.58
C LEU A 110 18.95 -23.52 11.34
N VAL A 111 18.57 -22.46 10.64
CA VAL A 111 17.33 -22.47 9.84
C VAL A 111 17.78 -22.66 8.40
N PRO A 112 17.63 -23.87 7.82
CA PRO A 112 18.00 -24.09 6.43
C PRO A 112 17.10 -23.26 5.53
N PHE A 113 17.69 -22.31 4.80
CA PHE A 113 17.06 -21.65 3.68
C PHE A 113 17.32 -22.53 2.46
N SER A 114 16.29 -23.15 1.90
CA SER A 114 16.40 -23.71 0.56
C SER A 114 16.32 -22.55 -0.43
N PRO A 115 17.38 -22.21 -1.19
CA PRO A 115 17.15 -21.52 -2.43
C PRO A 115 16.45 -22.53 -3.33
N ASN A 116 15.13 -22.40 -3.46
CA ASN A 116 14.30 -22.82 -4.61
C ASN A 116 12.85 -22.60 -4.16
N ASN A 117 12.07 -21.67 -4.71
CA ASN A 117 11.77 -21.53 -6.13
C ASN A 117 11.44 -20.07 -6.53
N SER A 118 11.89 -19.06 -5.79
CA SER A 118 11.82 -17.67 -6.26
C SER A 118 13.07 -17.38 -7.10
N SER A 119 12.89 -17.02 -8.36
CA SER A 119 13.96 -16.69 -9.31
C SER A 119 14.78 -15.43 -8.95
N VAL A 120 14.65 -14.90 -7.73
CA VAL A 120 15.16 -13.60 -7.31
C VAL A 120 15.78 -13.72 -5.93
N SER A 121 17.08 -13.43 -5.82
CA SER A 121 17.77 -13.29 -4.53
C SER A 121 17.37 -11.96 -3.87
N PRO A 122 17.18 -11.92 -2.54
CA PRO A 122 16.89 -10.67 -1.83
C PRO A 122 18.06 -9.69 -1.96
N THR A 123 17.75 -8.39 -1.95
CA THR A 123 18.78 -7.36 -1.76
C THR A 123 19.29 -7.37 -0.32
N ASP A 124 20.41 -6.70 -0.05
CA ASP A 124 20.92 -6.50 1.32
C ASP A 124 19.87 -5.88 2.25
N GLU A 125 19.05 -4.94 1.74
CA GLU A 125 17.97 -4.29 2.50
C GLU A 125 16.82 -5.26 2.79
N GLN A 126 16.40 -6.04 1.79
CA GLN A 126 15.38 -7.08 1.96
C GLN A 126 15.84 -8.17 2.93
N GLN A 127 17.10 -8.58 2.81
CA GLN A 127 17.72 -9.57 3.68
C GLN A 127 17.80 -9.04 5.13
N ALA A 128 18.19 -7.79 5.33
CA ALA A 128 18.18 -7.17 6.65
C ALA A 128 16.77 -7.15 7.27
N ILE A 129 15.73 -6.84 6.49
CA ILE A 129 14.33 -6.87 6.96
C ILE A 129 13.93 -8.28 7.42
N ILE A 130 14.23 -9.30 6.62
CA ILE A 130 13.95 -10.71 6.97
C ILE A 130 14.65 -11.08 8.28
N GLU A 131 15.87 -10.60 8.49
CA GLU A 131 16.64 -10.91 9.70
C GLU A 131 16.11 -10.22 10.96
N HIS A 132 15.80 -8.92 10.87
CA HIS A 132 15.24 -8.14 11.97
C HIS A 132 13.85 -8.65 12.38
N PHE A 133 13.09 -9.21 11.44
CA PHE A 133 11.82 -9.86 11.76
C PHE A 133 12.02 -11.02 12.76
N GLY A 134 13.13 -11.76 12.65
CA GLY A 134 13.49 -12.82 13.59
C GLY A 134 13.68 -12.35 15.04
N ASP A 135 13.95 -11.06 15.26
CA ASP A 135 14.16 -10.48 16.60
C ASP A 135 12.84 -10.20 17.33
N THR A 136 11.70 -10.59 16.74
CA THR A 136 10.34 -10.53 17.31
C THR A 136 9.81 -9.13 17.64
N LYS A 137 10.42 -8.07 17.09
CA LYS A 137 9.95 -6.70 17.21
C LYS A 137 9.11 -6.29 16.02
N ASP A 138 8.12 -5.42 16.24
CA ASP A 138 7.35 -4.83 15.16
C ASP A 138 8.27 -4.07 14.19
N LEU A 139 8.02 -4.23 12.89
CA LEU A 139 8.82 -3.63 11.82
C LEU A 139 7.99 -2.60 11.06
N LEU A 140 8.62 -1.45 10.82
CA LEU A 140 8.13 -0.48 9.86
C LEU A 140 9.10 -0.41 8.68
N ILE A 141 8.58 -0.57 7.46
CA ILE A 141 9.37 -0.60 6.24
C ILE A 141 8.94 0.57 5.35
N GLN A 142 9.82 1.55 5.20
CA GLN A 142 9.65 2.65 4.26
C GLN A 142 10.22 2.23 2.90
N ALA A 143 9.33 1.93 1.97
CA ALA A 143 9.68 1.34 0.70
C ALA A 143 9.38 2.28 -0.46
N PHE A 144 10.42 2.72 -1.16
CA PHE A 144 10.28 3.62 -2.30
C PHE A 144 9.66 2.92 -3.52
N ALA A 145 9.31 3.72 -4.54
CA ALA A 145 8.66 3.21 -5.75
C ALA A 145 9.50 2.11 -6.42
N GLY A 146 8.84 1.00 -6.81
CA GLY A 146 9.52 -0.10 -7.50
C GLY A 146 10.47 -0.93 -6.64
N SER A 147 10.53 -0.73 -5.32
CA SER A 147 11.49 -1.41 -4.45
C SER A 147 11.12 -2.85 -4.03
N GLY A 148 9.97 -3.35 -4.52
CA GLY A 148 9.57 -4.74 -4.31
C GLY A 148 8.83 -5.01 -3.00
N LYS A 149 8.03 -4.07 -2.47
CA LYS A 149 7.20 -4.19 -1.24
C LYS A 149 6.58 -5.59 -1.03
N THR A 150 5.67 -5.95 -1.92
CA THR A 150 4.94 -7.23 -1.86
C THR A 150 5.89 -8.43 -1.97
N SER A 151 6.95 -8.32 -2.77
CA SER A 151 7.97 -9.38 -2.89
C SER A 151 8.80 -9.53 -1.62
N THR A 152 9.11 -8.43 -0.91
CA THR A 152 9.78 -8.46 0.40
C THR A 152 8.93 -9.18 1.44
N LEU A 153 7.62 -8.88 1.49
CA LEU A 153 6.70 -9.57 2.39
C LEU A 153 6.55 -11.05 2.05
N GLU A 154 6.53 -11.40 0.76
CA GLU A 154 6.54 -12.79 0.29
C GLU A 154 7.82 -13.52 0.73
N MET A 155 8.99 -12.91 0.52
CA MET A 155 10.29 -13.47 0.94
C MET A 155 10.33 -13.67 2.46
N LEU A 156 9.82 -12.71 3.23
CA LEU A 156 9.72 -12.80 4.69
C LEU A 156 8.85 -13.99 5.11
N ALA A 157 7.64 -14.12 4.57
CA ALA A 157 6.75 -15.23 4.92
C ALA A 157 7.34 -16.61 4.54
N ARG A 158 8.07 -16.70 3.42
CA ARG A 158 8.76 -17.92 2.99
C ARG A 158 9.97 -18.27 3.87
N ALA A 159 10.63 -17.27 4.45
CA ALA A 159 11.80 -17.47 5.33
C ALA A 159 11.43 -18.06 6.69
N TYR A 160 10.15 -18.00 7.08
CA TYR A 160 9.61 -18.50 8.35
C TYR A 160 8.39 -19.41 8.11
N PRO A 161 8.56 -20.57 7.44
CA PRO A 161 7.44 -21.43 7.04
C PRO A 161 6.65 -22.02 8.23
N GLU A 162 7.25 -22.04 9.42
CA GLU A 162 6.61 -22.49 10.66
C GLU A 162 5.69 -21.45 11.31
N ARG A 163 5.76 -20.19 10.87
CA ARG A 163 4.91 -19.11 11.37
C ARG A 163 3.65 -18.94 10.52
N HIS A 164 2.54 -18.64 11.16
CA HIS A 164 1.27 -18.31 10.54
C HIS A 164 1.11 -16.80 10.40
N PHE A 165 0.92 -16.34 9.17
CA PHE A 165 0.80 -14.92 8.84
C PHE A 165 -0.63 -14.57 8.42
N ILE A 166 -1.03 -13.33 8.68
CA ILE A 166 -2.09 -12.67 7.93
C ILE A 166 -1.47 -11.55 7.09
N TYR A 167 -1.81 -11.51 5.81
CA TYR A 167 -1.43 -10.45 4.89
C TYR A 167 -2.66 -9.62 4.52
N LEU A 168 -2.65 -8.35 4.95
CA LEU A 168 -3.71 -7.38 4.77
C LEU A 168 -3.34 -6.39 3.66
N VAL A 169 -4.22 -6.29 2.66
CA VAL A 169 -4.08 -5.37 1.53
C VAL A 169 -5.28 -4.45 1.39
N PHE A 170 -5.11 -3.35 0.66
CA PHE A 170 -6.14 -2.34 0.52
C PHE A 170 -7.31 -2.76 -0.40
N ASN A 171 -7.04 -3.44 -1.52
CA ASN A 171 -8.06 -3.75 -2.52
C ASN A 171 -8.16 -5.25 -2.84
N HIS A 172 -9.29 -5.65 -3.41
CA HIS A 172 -9.59 -7.05 -3.71
C HIS A 172 -8.67 -7.65 -4.79
N SER A 173 -8.35 -6.89 -5.85
CA SER A 173 -7.52 -7.38 -6.96
C SER A 173 -6.08 -7.68 -6.54
N THR A 174 -5.50 -6.83 -5.67
CA THR A 174 -4.20 -7.09 -5.03
C THR A 174 -4.27 -8.34 -4.16
N ALA A 175 -5.36 -8.56 -3.42
CA ALA A 175 -5.53 -9.76 -2.61
C ALA A 175 -5.56 -11.03 -3.47
N GLU A 176 -6.29 -11.03 -4.58
CA GLU A 176 -6.35 -12.15 -5.51
C GLU A 176 -4.99 -12.44 -6.16
N SER A 177 -4.27 -11.40 -6.57
CA SER A 177 -2.92 -11.54 -7.13
C SER A 177 -1.95 -12.12 -6.09
N ALA A 178 -2.03 -11.63 -4.85
CA ALA A 178 -1.19 -12.10 -3.76
C ALA A 178 -1.48 -13.55 -3.35
N ARG A 179 -2.74 -13.99 -3.32
CA ARG A 179 -3.10 -15.40 -3.04
C ARG A 179 -2.43 -16.40 -3.97
N LYS A 180 -2.16 -16.01 -5.22
CA LYS A 180 -1.46 -16.85 -6.21
C LYS A 180 0.05 -16.95 -5.97
N ARG A 181 0.62 -16.00 -5.22
CA ARG A 181 2.06 -15.83 -5.03
C ARG A 181 2.53 -16.22 -3.64
N PHE A 182 1.80 -15.85 -2.60
CA PHE A 182 2.21 -16.10 -1.22
C PHE A 182 2.17 -17.60 -0.86
N PRO A 183 3.03 -18.04 0.09
CA PRO A 183 3.03 -19.42 0.57
C PRO A 183 1.77 -19.76 1.39
N GLU A 184 1.51 -21.05 1.58
CA GLU A 184 0.29 -21.57 2.25
C GLU A 184 0.16 -21.16 3.72
N ASN A 185 1.26 -20.78 4.38
CA ASN A 185 1.26 -20.30 5.76
C ASN A 185 0.75 -18.85 5.90
N VAL A 186 0.21 -18.24 4.85
CA VAL A 186 -0.24 -16.84 4.80
C VAL A 186 -1.73 -16.75 4.43
N ASP A 187 -2.54 -16.20 5.33
CA ASP A 187 -3.92 -15.83 5.05
C ASP A 187 -3.99 -14.45 4.38
N VAL A 188 -4.39 -14.40 3.11
CA VAL A 188 -4.41 -13.16 2.31
C VAL A 188 -5.82 -12.57 2.23
N ARG A 189 -5.99 -11.39 2.83
CA ARG A 189 -7.29 -10.69 2.97
C ARG A 189 -7.15 -9.20 2.68
N THR A 190 -8.27 -8.58 2.32
CA THR A 190 -8.44 -7.15 2.61
C THR A 190 -8.88 -6.98 4.06
N VAL A 191 -8.63 -5.81 4.67
CA VAL A 191 -9.11 -5.49 6.02
C VAL A 191 -10.63 -5.69 6.13
N HIS A 192 -11.36 -5.24 5.12
CA HIS A 192 -12.81 -5.41 5.00
C HIS A 192 -13.24 -6.88 4.95
N SER A 193 -12.56 -7.71 4.14
CA SER A 193 -12.88 -9.14 4.05
C SER A 193 -12.49 -9.93 5.29
N PHE A 194 -11.44 -9.49 6.00
CA PHE A 194 -11.05 -10.05 7.28
C PHE A 194 -12.13 -9.78 8.33
N ALA A 195 -12.58 -8.53 8.45
CA ALA A 195 -13.67 -8.15 9.34
C ALA A 195 -14.98 -8.88 9.00
N LEU A 196 -15.36 -8.93 7.71
CA LEU A 196 -16.58 -9.61 7.26
C LEU A 196 -16.59 -11.10 7.61
N GLY A 197 -15.43 -11.76 7.63
CA GLY A 197 -15.30 -13.17 8.06
C GLY A 197 -15.78 -13.44 9.49
N TYR A 198 -15.77 -12.41 10.36
CA TYR A 198 -16.33 -12.48 11.72
C TYR A 198 -17.71 -11.83 11.84
N MET A 199 -18.13 -11.08 10.83
CA MET A 199 -19.33 -10.23 10.83
C MET A 199 -20.33 -10.69 9.77
N SER A 200 -20.45 -12.01 9.56
CA SER A 200 -21.30 -12.63 8.54
C SER A 200 -22.78 -12.24 8.61
N GLN A 201 -23.27 -11.74 9.75
CA GLN A 201 -24.60 -11.19 9.89
C GLN A 201 -24.84 -9.92 9.03
N TYR A 202 -23.76 -9.28 8.56
CA TYR A 202 -23.78 -8.10 7.69
C TYR A 202 -23.39 -8.44 6.24
N ASP A 203 -23.64 -9.68 5.80
CA ASP A 203 -23.43 -10.09 4.40
C ASP A 203 -24.25 -9.25 3.41
N ASN A 204 -23.69 -9.00 2.23
CA ASN A 204 -24.23 -8.10 1.19
C ASN A 204 -24.41 -6.63 1.65
N PRO A 205 -23.35 -5.98 2.16
CA PRO A 205 -23.40 -4.56 2.48
C PRO A 205 -23.72 -3.74 1.22
N VAL A 206 -24.48 -2.66 1.40
CA VAL A 206 -24.61 -1.65 0.36
C VAL A 206 -23.31 -0.85 0.28
N GLY A 207 -23.11 -0.15 -0.84
CA GLY A 207 -22.00 0.80 -0.99
C GLY A 207 -22.18 2.02 -0.08
N THR A 208 -22.16 3.21 -0.67
CA THR A 208 -22.40 4.46 0.06
C THR A 208 -23.82 4.96 -0.19
N TYR A 209 -24.52 5.37 0.87
CA TYR A 209 -25.79 6.07 0.74
C TYR A 209 -25.55 7.46 0.13
N LYS A 210 -26.16 7.71 -1.03
CA LYS A 210 -26.13 9.02 -1.67
C LYS A 210 -26.95 10.02 -0.84
N ILE A 211 -26.56 11.31 -0.87
CA ILE A 211 -27.20 12.38 -0.09
C ILE A 211 -28.73 12.38 -0.17
N PRO A 212 -29.38 12.23 -1.34
CA PRO A 212 -30.84 12.20 -1.40
C PRO A 212 -31.45 11.02 -0.64
N VAL A 213 -30.86 9.83 -0.77
CA VAL A 213 -31.34 8.63 -0.05
C VAL A 213 -31.12 8.78 1.45
N PHE A 214 -29.98 9.33 1.85
CA PHE A 214 -29.67 9.62 3.25
C PHE A 214 -30.68 10.61 3.85
N ALA A 215 -30.99 11.67 3.11
CA ALA A 215 -31.99 12.67 3.47
C ALA A 215 -33.40 12.06 3.60
N ASP A 216 -33.81 11.25 2.64
CA ASP A 216 -35.13 10.60 2.61
C ASP A 216 -35.31 9.64 3.80
N ILE A 217 -34.27 8.87 4.15
CA ILE A 217 -34.29 7.92 5.28
C ILE A 217 -34.50 8.64 6.63
N LEU A 218 -33.94 9.83 6.79
CA LEU A 218 -34.04 10.61 8.03
C LEU A 218 -35.17 11.66 7.99
N GLY A 219 -35.73 11.96 6.82
CA GLY A 219 -36.69 13.04 6.64
C GLY A 219 -36.09 14.42 6.89
N ILE A 220 -34.88 14.67 6.39
CA ILE A 220 -34.11 15.91 6.63
C ILE A 220 -33.75 16.64 5.33
N ASP A 221 -33.41 17.92 5.42
CA ASP A 221 -32.92 18.70 4.29
C ASP A 221 -31.53 18.23 3.81
N TYR A 222 -31.23 18.47 2.53
CA TYR A 222 -29.97 18.03 1.91
C TYR A 222 -28.73 18.64 2.56
N ASP A 223 -28.80 19.90 3.00
CA ASP A 223 -27.71 20.55 3.73
C ASP A 223 -27.38 19.79 5.04
N TYR A 224 -28.40 19.35 5.78
CA TYR A 224 -28.20 18.52 6.97
C TYR A 224 -27.70 17.12 6.62
N ALA A 225 -28.21 16.51 5.56
CA ALA A 225 -27.78 15.19 5.10
C ALA A 225 -26.31 15.18 4.67
N GLU A 226 -25.83 16.25 4.05
CA GLU A 226 -24.44 16.40 3.62
C GLU A 226 -23.47 16.44 4.80
N VAL A 227 -23.76 17.30 5.78
CA VAL A 227 -22.97 17.42 7.01
C VAL A 227 -23.05 16.12 7.85
N ALA A 228 -24.25 15.55 8.00
CA ALA A 228 -24.44 14.33 8.79
C ALA A 228 -23.76 13.10 8.16
N ARG A 229 -23.80 12.96 6.82
CA ARG A 229 -23.07 11.87 6.13
C ARG A 229 -21.57 12.03 6.30
N TYR A 230 -21.03 13.25 6.20
CA TYR A 230 -19.61 13.50 6.47
C TYR A 230 -19.23 13.06 7.88
N ILE A 231 -20.00 13.48 8.90
CA ILE A 231 -19.76 13.09 10.30
C ILE A 231 -19.81 11.56 10.47
N LEU A 232 -20.76 10.88 9.83
CA LEU A 232 -20.86 9.42 9.85
C LEU A 232 -19.61 8.76 9.25
N ASP A 233 -19.14 9.23 8.10
CA ASP A 233 -17.94 8.68 7.43
C ASP A 233 -16.68 8.95 8.27
N GLU A 234 -16.53 10.15 8.83
CA GLU A 234 -15.45 10.48 9.78
C GLU A 234 -15.47 9.55 10.99
N PHE A 235 -16.64 9.32 11.58
CA PHE A 235 -16.77 8.39 12.70
C PHE A 235 -16.32 6.99 12.29
N CYS A 236 -16.89 6.44 11.20
CA CYS A 236 -16.62 5.08 10.74
C CYS A 236 -15.15 4.83 10.37
N TYR A 237 -14.42 5.84 9.89
CA TYR A 237 -13.00 5.71 9.54
C TYR A 237 -12.04 6.12 10.67
N SER A 238 -12.53 6.75 11.73
CA SER A 238 -11.72 7.09 12.91
C SER A 238 -11.36 5.87 13.76
N ASP A 239 -10.43 6.04 14.71
CA ASP A 239 -10.16 5.07 15.78
C ASP A 239 -11.08 5.26 17.01
N ARG A 240 -12.03 6.20 16.96
CA ARG A 240 -12.98 6.47 18.05
C ARG A 240 -13.98 5.34 18.22
N MET A 241 -14.29 5.04 19.47
CA MET A 241 -15.25 3.99 19.83
C MET A 241 -16.68 4.53 19.84
N GLU A 242 -16.87 5.79 20.25
CA GLU A 242 -18.18 6.45 20.35
C GLU A 242 -18.19 7.81 19.61
N PHE A 243 -19.35 8.24 19.13
CA PHE A 243 -19.52 9.55 18.46
C PHE A 243 -19.12 10.71 19.38
N GLU A 244 -19.36 10.56 20.69
CA GLU A 244 -19.04 11.57 21.71
C GLU A 244 -17.53 11.80 21.89
N GLU A 245 -16.67 10.90 21.43
CA GLU A 245 -15.21 11.06 21.46
C GLU A 245 -14.66 11.87 20.27
N MET A 246 -15.52 12.20 19.30
CA MET A 246 -15.15 13.03 18.16
C MET A 246 -15.05 14.49 18.59
N ASP A 247 -13.92 15.11 18.25
CA ASP A 247 -13.75 16.54 18.43
C ASP A 247 -14.52 17.29 17.34
N LYS A 248 -15.60 17.96 17.74
CA LYS A 248 -16.49 18.69 16.84
C LYS A 248 -15.79 19.84 16.13
N ASP A 249 -14.82 20.48 16.79
CA ASP A 249 -14.09 21.60 16.20
C ASP A 249 -13.17 21.09 15.09
N THR A 250 -12.40 20.03 15.35
CA THR A 250 -11.58 19.35 14.34
C THR A 250 -12.42 18.86 13.15
N VAL A 251 -13.54 18.16 13.43
CA VAL A 251 -14.44 17.66 12.38
C VAL A 251 -14.98 18.80 11.52
N LYS A 252 -15.34 19.92 12.14
CA LYS A 252 -15.82 21.11 11.43
C LYS A 252 -14.71 21.73 10.58
N GLU A 253 -13.49 21.87 11.09
CA GLU A 253 -12.36 22.44 10.35
C GLU A 253 -11.96 21.60 9.13
N ASP A 254 -12.06 20.27 9.24
CA ASP A 254 -11.72 19.34 8.16
C ASP A 254 -12.81 19.17 7.10
N MET A 255 -14.04 19.60 7.38
CA MET A 255 -15.18 19.47 6.47
C MET A 255 -15.15 20.53 5.37
N GLU A 256 -15.29 20.13 4.10
CA GLU A 256 -15.36 21.09 2.96
C GLU A 256 -16.63 21.95 3.02
N VAL A 257 -17.71 21.41 3.58
CA VAL A 257 -19.00 22.09 3.72
C VAL A 257 -19.17 22.80 5.07
N SER A 258 -18.07 23.10 5.78
CA SER A 258 -18.09 23.78 7.08
C SER A 258 -18.78 25.15 7.04
N TRP A 259 -18.79 25.81 5.87
CA TRP A 259 -19.51 27.06 5.63
C TRP A 259 -21.03 26.95 5.85
N LEU A 260 -21.64 25.75 5.72
CA LEU A 260 -23.05 25.52 6.08
C LEU A 260 -23.29 25.77 7.57
N ILE A 261 -22.31 25.41 8.40
CA ILE A 261 -22.35 25.59 9.85
C ILE A 261 -22.05 27.06 10.19
N ASP A 262 -21.02 27.64 9.58
CA ASP A 262 -20.63 29.03 9.82
C ASP A 262 -21.72 30.04 9.42
N SER A 263 -22.49 29.70 8.37
CA SER A 263 -23.62 30.51 7.91
C SER A 263 -24.90 30.30 8.72
N GLY A 264 -24.89 29.39 9.71
CA GLY A 264 -26.06 29.04 10.51
C GLY A 264 -27.15 28.26 9.77
N ILE A 265 -26.85 27.71 8.59
CA ILE A 265 -27.78 26.89 7.80
C ILE A 265 -27.94 25.52 8.47
N VAL A 266 -26.83 24.96 8.96
CA VAL A 266 -26.79 23.67 9.65
C VAL A 266 -26.32 23.87 11.09
N ASP A 267 -27.13 23.39 12.04
CA ASP A 267 -26.71 23.23 13.43
C ASP A 267 -25.86 21.96 13.57
N LEU A 268 -24.60 22.11 14.00
CA LEU A 268 -23.63 21.02 14.06
C LEU A 268 -24.06 19.91 15.04
N ASP A 269 -24.60 20.27 16.21
CA ASP A 269 -25.08 19.31 17.20
C ASP A 269 -26.26 18.47 16.68
N LYS A 270 -27.15 19.09 15.91
CA LYS A 270 -28.24 18.42 15.22
C LYS A 270 -27.72 17.51 14.10
N ALA A 271 -26.71 17.91 13.34
CA ALA A 271 -26.08 17.06 12.33
C ALA A 271 -25.39 15.83 12.95
N PHE A 272 -24.71 15.98 14.09
CA PHE A 272 -24.16 14.84 14.85
C PHE A 272 -25.25 13.87 15.30
N ARG A 273 -26.40 14.37 15.76
CA ARG A 273 -27.55 13.52 16.12
C ARG A 273 -28.09 12.74 14.92
N TYR A 274 -28.17 13.36 13.75
CA TYR A 274 -28.60 12.69 12.52
C TYR A 274 -27.61 11.62 12.06
N ALA A 275 -26.30 11.88 12.14
CA ALA A 275 -25.27 10.89 11.85
C ALA A 275 -25.39 9.66 12.77
N LYS A 276 -25.57 9.90 14.08
CA LYS A 276 -25.79 8.84 15.07
C LYS A 276 -27.09 8.08 14.83
N GLU A 277 -28.19 8.78 14.52
CA GLU A 277 -29.46 8.13 14.20
C GLU A 277 -29.33 7.21 12.97
N PHE A 278 -28.65 7.67 11.93
CA PHE A 278 -28.41 6.88 10.72
C PHE A 278 -27.58 5.62 11.04
N TYR A 279 -26.53 5.76 11.87
CA TYR A 279 -25.73 4.64 12.36
C TYR A 279 -26.59 3.62 13.11
N THR A 280 -27.42 4.08 14.06
CA THR A 280 -28.31 3.21 14.85
C THR A 280 -29.37 2.52 13.98
N LYS A 281 -29.84 3.13 12.88
CA LYS A 281 -30.74 2.43 11.94
C LYS A 281 -30.04 1.24 11.26
N MET A 282 -28.74 1.31 10.97
CA MET A 282 -27.97 0.18 10.45
C MET A 282 -27.75 -0.88 11.55
N GLU A 283 -27.41 -0.45 12.76
CA GLU A 283 -27.23 -1.31 13.94
C GLU A 283 -28.49 -2.09 14.30
N ASP A 284 -29.66 -1.45 14.27
CA ASP A 284 -30.96 -2.06 14.50
C ASP A 284 -31.47 -2.92 13.32
N GLY A 285 -30.74 -2.96 12.20
CA GLY A 285 -31.15 -3.66 10.97
C GLY A 285 -32.36 -3.04 10.26
N LYS A 286 -32.68 -1.77 10.54
CA LYS A 286 -33.80 -1.04 9.89
C LYS A 286 -33.45 -0.59 8.47
N ILE A 287 -32.16 -0.41 8.19
CA ILE A 287 -31.63 -0.14 6.85
C ILE A 287 -30.41 -1.04 6.59
N PRO A 288 -30.08 -1.36 5.32
CA PRO A 288 -28.91 -2.17 5.00
C PRO A 288 -27.58 -1.58 5.52
N PRO A 289 -26.64 -2.41 6.00
CA PRO A 289 -25.34 -1.95 6.47
C PRO A 289 -24.44 -1.52 5.31
N THR A 290 -23.56 -0.55 5.54
CA THR A 290 -22.48 -0.19 4.59
C THR A 290 -21.18 -0.94 4.91
N HIS A 291 -20.22 -0.87 3.99
CA HIS A 291 -18.86 -1.37 4.25
C HIS A 291 -18.15 -0.67 5.41
N SER A 292 -18.34 0.63 5.56
CA SER A 292 -17.75 1.42 6.65
C SER A 292 -18.39 1.10 8.00
N PHE A 293 -19.70 0.83 8.02
CA PHE A 293 -20.45 0.47 9.23
C PHE A 293 -19.97 -0.85 9.84
N TYR A 294 -19.97 -1.96 9.09
CA TYR A 294 -19.61 -3.24 9.72
C TYR A 294 -18.14 -3.28 10.13
N LEU A 295 -17.27 -2.53 9.44
CA LEU A 295 -15.87 -2.41 9.81
C LEU A 295 -15.73 -1.67 11.15
N LYS A 296 -16.50 -0.59 11.36
CA LYS A 296 -16.60 0.11 12.64
C LYS A 296 -17.16 -0.79 13.73
N GLU A 297 -18.20 -1.58 13.46
CA GLU A 297 -18.72 -2.56 14.41
C GLU A 297 -17.70 -3.63 14.78
N PHE A 298 -16.95 -4.15 13.80
CA PHE A 298 -15.88 -5.11 14.04
C PHE A 298 -14.81 -4.55 14.98
N GLN A 299 -14.44 -3.28 14.81
CA GLN A 299 -13.54 -2.55 15.70
C GLN A 299 -14.16 -2.37 17.11
N ARG A 300 -15.39 -1.83 17.19
CA ARG A 300 -16.09 -1.53 18.45
C ARG A 300 -16.28 -2.75 19.33
N LEU A 301 -16.59 -3.89 18.73
CA LEU A 301 -16.79 -5.16 19.42
C LEU A 301 -15.47 -5.86 19.86
N GLY A 302 -14.31 -5.27 19.56
CA GLY A 302 -13.01 -5.82 19.96
C GLY A 302 -12.71 -7.18 19.32
N ILE A 303 -13.30 -7.49 18.17
CA ILE A 303 -13.21 -8.83 17.57
C ILE A 303 -11.80 -9.12 17.06
N ALA A 304 -11.08 -8.08 16.60
CA ALA A 304 -9.69 -8.21 16.15
C ALA A 304 -8.78 -8.91 17.18
N GLU A 305 -9.00 -8.69 18.47
CA GLU A 305 -8.21 -9.29 19.56
C GLU A 305 -8.39 -10.81 19.68
N LYS A 306 -9.45 -11.37 19.07
CA LYS A 306 -9.70 -12.81 19.04
C LYS A 306 -8.88 -13.51 17.96
N ALA A 307 -8.39 -12.77 16.96
CA ALA A 307 -7.57 -13.31 15.90
C ALA A 307 -6.14 -13.57 16.40
N ARG A 308 -5.61 -14.75 16.08
CA ARG A 308 -4.29 -15.23 16.50
C ARG A 308 -3.46 -15.55 15.26
N TYR A 309 -2.46 -14.73 15.00
CA TYR A 309 -1.43 -14.96 14.00
C TYR A 309 -0.06 -14.78 14.68
N ASP A 310 0.99 -15.37 14.12
CA ASP A 310 2.35 -15.11 14.59
C ASP A 310 2.83 -13.74 14.09
N ALA A 311 2.37 -13.31 12.91
CA ALA A 311 2.61 -11.98 12.38
C ALA A 311 1.50 -11.44 11.47
N VAL A 312 1.40 -10.11 11.44
CA VAL A 312 0.45 -9.32 10.65
C VAL A 312 1.23 -8.46 9.67
N LEU A 313 1.08 -8.74 8.39
CA LEU A 313 1.72 -8.02 7.29
C LEU A 313 0.72 -7.03 6.70
N LEU A 314 0.98 -5.72 6.78
CA LEU A 314 0.13 -4.68 6.19
C LEU A 314 0.86 -4.01 5.03
N ASP A 315 0.31 -4.13 3.81
CA ASP A 315 0.82 -3.43 2.63
C ASP A 315 0.17 -2.05 2.43
N GLU A 316 0.84 -1.21 1.66
CA GLU A 316 0.39 0.13 1.26
C GLU A 316 -0.11 0.98 2.45
N SER A 317 0.64 0.97 3.56
CA SER A 317 0.25 1.64 4.82
C SER A 317 -0.08 3.12 4.67
N GLN A 318 0.44 3.79 3.63
CA GLN A 318 0.16 5.19 3.35
C GLN A 318 -1.29 5.46 2.89
N ASP A 319 -1.98 4.45 2.36
CA ASP A 319 -3.38 4.55 1.90
C ASP A 319 -4.36 3.96 2.92
N SER A 320 -3.93 3.82 4.17
CA SER A 320 -4.73 3.28 5.27
C SER A 320 -5.52 4.38 5.99
N ASN A 321 -6.25 4.03 7.05
CA ASN A 321 -7.03 4.96 7.86
C ASN A 321 -6.93 4.64 9.37
N PRO A 322 -7.34 5.55 10.27
CA PRO A 322 -7.21 5.34 11.71
C PRO A 322 -7.88 4.05 12.23
N ILE A 323 -9.06 3.69 11.71
CA ILE A 323 -9.71 2.43 12.07
C ILE A 323 -8.86 1.20 11.69
N THR A 324 -8.24 1.20 10.51
CA THR A 324 -7.37 0.10 10.09
C THR A 324 -6.15 0.00 10.99
N TYR A 325 -5.55 1.14 11.38
CA TYR A 325 -4.47 1.14 12.37
C TYR A 325 -4.90 0.47 13.67
N ASP A 326 -6.06 0.87 14.23
CA ASP A 326 -6.55 0.33 15.49
C ASP A 326 -6.81 -1.19 15.38
N ILE A 327 -7.49 -1.63 14.32
CA ILE A 327 -7.73 -3.05 14.04
C ILE A 327 -6.41 -3.82 13.94
N VAL A 328 -5.47 -3.37 13.11
CA VAL A 328 -4.19 -4.06 12.87
C VAL A 328 -3.37 -4.14 14.16
N SER A 329 -3.37 -3.07 14.96
CA SER A 329 -2.66 -3.03 16.24
C SER A 329 -3.22 -4.03 17.25
N LYS A 330 -4.54 -4.30 17.22
CA LYS A 330 -5.24 -5.20 18.13
C LYS A 330 -5.24 -6.68 17.73
N ILE A 331 -4.99 -7.02 16.46
CA ILE A 331 -4.77 -8.43 16.06
C ILE A 331 -3.58 -8.97 16.85
N ASN A 332 -3.58 -10.22 17.32
CA ASN A 332 -2.37 -10.76 17.97
C ASN A 332 -1.34 -11.15 16.91
N GLY A 333 -0.06 -10.86 17.18
CA GLY A 333 1.08 -11.19 16.31
C GLY A 333 1.98 -9.99 16.05
N GLN A 334 3.23 -10.25 15.68
CA GLN A 334 4.23 -9.23 15.34
C GLN A 334 3.77 -8.41 14.13
N LYS A 335 3.87 -7.08 14.18
CA LYS A 335 3.45 -6.19 13.09
C LYS A 335 4.58 -5.99 12.09
N VAL A 336 4.26 -6.10 10.81
CA VAL A 336 5.15 -5.73 9.71
C VAL A 336 4.37 -4.80 8.80
N ILE A 337 4.66 -3.51 8.91
CA ILE A 337 3.96 -2.45 8.20
C ILE A 337 4.87 -1.95 7.07
N ILE A 338 4.41 -2.00 5.83
CA ILE A 338 5.18 -1.54 4.68
C ILE A 338 4.37 -0.55 3.83
N GLY A 339 5.04 0.50 3.37
CA GLY A 339 4.40 1.53 2.56
C GLY A 339 5.39 2.50 1.93
N ASP A 340 4.88 3.36 1.05
CA ASP A 340 5.61 4.48 0.50
C ASP A 340 4.89 5.79 0.88
N ARG A 341 5.35 6.50 1.91
CA ARG A 341 4.77 7.80 2.32
C ARG A 341 4.68 8.84 1.19
N HIS A 342 5.50 8.69 0.15
CA HIS A 342 5.51 9.58 -1.00
C HIS A 342 4.49 9.19 -2.07
N GLN A 343 3.82 8.03 -1.95
CA GLN A 343 2.71 7.60 -2.81
C GLN A 343 1.33 7.68 -2.14
N LYS A 344 1.19 8.45 -1.06
CA LYS A 344 -0.12 8.77 -0.46
C LYS A 344 -0.87 9.72 -1.39
N ILE A 345 -1.85 9.20 -2.12
CA ILE A 345 -2.61 9.96 -3.14
C ILE A 345 -4.14 9.77 -3.03
N TYR A 346 -4.62 9.06 -2.01
CA TYR A 346 -6.06 8.83 -1.78
C TYR A 346 -6.60 9.61 -0.58
N GLY A 347 -6.09 10.83 -0.33
CA GLY A 347 -6.46 11.67 0.81
C GLY A 347 -7.98 11.87 0.96
N PHE A 348 -8.69 12.02 -0.17
CA PHE A 348 -10.15 12.15 -0.25
C PHE A 348 -10.97 10.93 0.26
N ARG A 349 -10.31 9.81 0.62
CA ARG A 349 -10.96 8.60 1.19
C ARG A 349 -10.72 8.46 2.69
N ASN A 350 -10.51 9.56 3.41
CA ASN A 350 -10.17 9.58 4.83
C ASN A 350 -8.92 8.74 5.15
N THR A 351 -7.94 8.76 4.22
CA THR A 351 -6.69 8.04 4.39
C THR A 351 -5.65 8.88 5.12
N VAL A 352 -4.94 8.25 6.04
CA VAL A 352 -3.78 8.82 6.73
C VAL A 352 -2.61 7.86 6.61
N ASP A 353 -1.40 8.40 6.58
CA ASP A 353 -0.23 7.54 6.70
C ASP A 353 -0.13 7.07 8.15
N ILE A 354 -0.47 5.81 8.39
CA ILE A 354 -0.47 5.24 9.74
C ILE A 354 0.95 4.82 10.17
N SER A 355 1.93 4.85 9.27
CA SER A 355 3.32 4.48 9.60
C SER A 355 3.88 5.33 10.74
N GLU A 356 3.52 6.61 10.82
CA GLU A 356 3.95 7.50 11.90
C GLU A 356 3.50 7.06 13.29
N ARG A 357 2.37 6.35 13.37
CA ARG A 357 1.87 5.80 14.64
C ARG A 357 2.70 4.60 15.10
N PHE A 358 3.25 3.82 14.16
CA PHE A 358 4.16 2.72 14.44
C PHE A 358 5.63 3.17 14.63
N LEU A 359 6.02 4.37 14.16
CA LEU A 359 7.37 4.93 14.38
C LEU A 359 7.75 5.09 15.86
N LYS A 360 6.76 5.18 16.76
CA LYS A 360 7.01 5.30 18.19
C LYS A 360 7.48 3.99 18.82
N THR A 361 7.26 2.86 18.16
CA THR A 361 7.43 1.52 18.72
C THR A 361 8.35 0.62 17.87
N SER A 362 8.73 1.07 16.68
CA SER A 362 9.43 0.24 15.68
C SER A 362 10.59 0.99 15.02
N GLU A 363 11.64 0.24 14.69
CA GLU A 363 12.73 0.76 13.86
C GLU A 363 12.28 0.81 12.39
N GLU A 364 12.56 1.94 11.73
CA GLU A 364 12.19 2.14 10.32
C GLU A 364 13.30 1.67 9.38
N MET A 365 13.00 0.61 8.63
CA MET A 365 13.92 0.00 7.67
C MET A 365 13.61 0.48 6.24
N PRO A 366 14.61 0.92 5.47
CA PRO A 366 14.38 1.40 4.11
C PRO A 366 14.43 0.29 3.06
N LEU A 367 13.66 0.46 1.98
CA LEU A 367 13.89 -0.21 0.70
C LEU A 367 14.10 0.84 -0.39
N THR A 368 15.35 1.06 -0.79
CA THR A 368 15.76 2.15 -1.70
C THR A 368 16.02 1.70 -3.14
N LYS A 369 16.36 0.42 -3.35
CA LYS A 369 16.65 -0.13 -4.68
C LYS A 369 15.35 -0.37 -5.48
N SER A 370 15.09 0.44 -6.50
CA SER A 370 13.98 0.30 -7.44
C SER A 370 14.33 -0.61 -8.61
N PHE A 371 13.56 -1.69 -8.77
CA PHE A 371 13.65 -2.60 -9.90
C PHE A 371 12.85 -2.15 -11.12
N ARG A 372 12.12 -1.03 -11.00
CA ARG A 372 11.22 -0.54 -12.04
C ARG A 372 11.94 0.27 -13.11
N PHE A 373 12.92 1.08 -12.71
CA PHE A 373 13.56 2.08 -13.56
C PHE A 373 15.05 2.17 -13.29
N HIS A 374 15.78 2.75 -14.25
CA HIS A 374 17.21 2.99 -14.13
C HIS A 374 17.51 4.26 -13.31
N GLU A 375 18.79 4.48 -13.00
CA GLU A 375 19.24 5.55 -12.10
C GLU A 375 18.80 6.96 -12.53
N GLY A 376 18.73 7.26 -13.83
CA GLY A 376 18.29 8.56 -14.33
C GLY A 376 16.86 8.95 -13.92
N ILE A 377 15.92 8.00 -13.87
CA ILE A 377 14.57 8.25 -13.32
C ILE A 377 14.64 8.43 -11.80
N ALA A 378 15.50 7.65 -11.13
CA ALA A 378 15.72 7.77 -9.68
C ALA A 378 16.25 9.16 -9.30
N GLU A 379 17.21 9.71 -10.05
CA GLU A 379 17.76 11.06 -9.85
C GLU A 379 16.66 12.14 -9.92
N ILE A 380 15.77 12.07 -10.91
CA ILE A 380 14.65 13.02 -11.05
C ILE A 380 13.70 12.92 -9.85
N ALA A 381 13.36 11.69 -9.45
CA ALA A 381 12.51 11.44 -8.29
C ALA A 381 13.17 11.94 -6.99
N ASN A 382 14.46 11.67 -6.78
CA ASN A 382 15.24 12.10 -5.62
C ASN A 382 15.30 13.63 -5.53
N LYS A 383 15.51 14.34 -6.65
CA LYS A 383 15.47 15.81 -6.67
C LYS A 383 14.11 16.35 -6.23
N LEU A 384 13.01 15.80 -6.76
CA LEU A 384 11.68 16.19 -6.34
C LEU A 384 11.48 16.00 -4.82
N LEU A 385 11.80 14.82 -4.30
CA LEU A 385 11.58 14.47 -2.90
C LEU A 385 12.50 15.24 -1.94
N SER A 386 13.79 15.37 -2.25
CA SER A 386 14.74 16.13 -1.43
C SER A 386 14.40 17.62 -1.41
N SER A 387 14.13 18.22 -2.57
CA SER A 387 13.88 19.66 -2.67
C SER A 387 12.51 20.07 -2.13
N LEU A 388 11.47 19.25 -2.27
CA LEU A 388 10.11 19.63 -1.86
C LEU A 388 9.62 18.94 -0.60
N LYS A 389 10.19 17.81 -0.19
CA LYS A 389 9.74 17.05 0.98
C LYS A 389 10.82 16.88 2.05
N GLY A 390 12.04 17.34 1.79
CA GLY A 390 13.17 17.18 2.71
C GLY A 390 13.54 15.72 2.95
N GLU A 391 13.22 14.83 2.00
CA GLU A 391 13.61 13.43 2.06
C GLU A 391 15.15 13.34 1.95
N LYS A 392 15.74 12.54 2.84
CA LYS A 392 17.21 12.40 2.94
C LYS A 392 17.70 11.08 2.36
N ARG A 393 16.82 10.09 2.24
CA ARG A 393 17.15 8.79 1.64
C ARG A 393 16.93 8.87 0.14
N GLU A 394 17.89 8.35 -0.61
CA GLU A 394 17.84 8.36 -2.07
C GLU A 394 17.39 7.00 -2.60
N ILE A 395 16.51 7.04 -3.59
CA ILE A 395 16.11 5.92 -4.43
C ILE A 395 17.27 5.59 -5.36
N ARG A 396 17.52 4.30 -5.60
CA ARG A 396 18.51 3.84 -6.59
C ARG A 396 17.83 3.00 -7.66
N GLY A 397 17.97 3.37 -8.92
CA GLY A 397 17.39 2.64 -10.05
C GLY A 397 18.32 1.54 -10.53
N VAL A 398 17.90 0.28 -10.43
CA VAL A 398 18.73 -0.88 -10.82
C VAL A 398 18.25 -1.58 -12.08
N SER A 399 17.17 -1.09 -12.71
CA SER A 399 16.71 -1.66 -13.98
C SER A 399 17.69 -1.33 -15.11
N PRO A 400 18.05 -2.29 -15.97
CA PRO A 400 18.79 -2.00 -17.19
C PRO A 400 17.93 -1.19 -18.17
N HIS A 401 18.60 -0.47 -19.07
CA HIS A 401 17.95 0.21 -20.18
C HIS A 401 17.36 -0.79 -21.18
N THR A 402 16.18 -0.44 -21.69
CA THR A 402 15.39 -1.23 -22.63
C THR A 402 14.91 -0.37 -23.80
N LYS A 403 14.41 -1.03 -24.86
CA LYS A 403 13.85 -0.31 -26.01
C LYS A 403 12.46 0.22 -25.67
N ILE A 404 12.25 1.51 -25.93
CA ILE A 404 10.94 2.18 -25.78
C ILE A 404 9.93 1.56 -26.75
N LYS A 405 8.84 1.04 -26.20
CA LYS A 405 7.68 0.52 -26.94
C LYS A 405 6.42 1.28 -26.55
N THR A 406 6.28 1.59 -25.27
CA THR A 406 5.06 2.16 -24.70
C THR A 406 5.26 3.60 -24.21
N ARG A 407 4.23 4.43 -24.37
CA ARG A 407 4.19 5.83 -23.94
C ARG A 407 2.92 6.11 -23.16
N ALA A 408 3.01 6.87 -22.09
CA ALA A 408 1.82 7.34 -21.36
C ALA A 408 1.79 8.85 -21.19
N PHE A 409 0.64 9.46 -21.48
CA PHE A 409 0.32 10.81 -21.05
C PHE A 409 -0.43 10.72 -19.74
N ILE A 410 0.22 11.17 -18.67
CA ILE A 410 -0.33 11.16 -17.32
C ILE A 410 -0.83 12.57 -17.00
N THR A 411 -2.13 12.69 -16.79
CA THR A 411 -2.80 13.96 -16.49
C THR A 411 -3.13 14.10 -15.01
N ARG A 412 -3.37 15.34 -14.56
CA ARG A 412 -3.94 15.60 -13.23
C ARG A 412 -5.43 15.32 -13.17
N THR A 413 -6.15 15.58 -14.27
CA THR A 413 -7.62 15.56 -14.33
C THR A 413 -8.16 14.69 -15.47
N ASN A 414 -9.37 14.16 -15.28
CA ASN A 414 -10.11 13.46 -16.34
C ASN A 414 -10.43 14.38 -17.52
N ALA A 415 -10.75 15.65 -17.27
CA ALA A 415 -11.03 16.62 -18.32
C ALA A 415 -9.87 16.77 -19.31
N LYS A 416 -8.63 16.75 -18.81
CA LYS A 416 -7.46 16.80 -19.68
C LYS A 416 -7.31 15.54 -20.55
N ILE A 417 -7.72 14.36 -20.07
CA ILE A 417 -7.79 13.15 -20.91
C ILE A 417 -8.78 13.36 -22.05
N ILE A 418 -9.96 13.95 -21.78
CA ILE A 418 -10.95 14.24 -22.82
C ILE A 418 -10.40 15.28 -23.82
N GLU A 419 -9.62 16.25 -23.38
CA GLU A 419 -8.88 17.18 -24.26
C GLU A 419 -7.84 16.46 -25.14
N LEU A 420 -7.09 15.52 -24.59
CA LEU A 420 -6.16 14.69 -25.36
C LEU A 420 -6.90 13.85 -26.41
N ILE A 421 -8.01 13.18 -26.02
CA ILE A 421 -8.84 12.40 -26.95
C ILE A 421 -9.30 13.25 -28.13
N GLU A 422 -9.79 14.47 -27.87
CA GLU A 422 -10.20 15.38 -28.94
C GLU A 422 -9.03 15.72 -29.88
N SER A 423 -7.85 16.01 -29.34
CA SER A 423 -6.66 16.34 -30.14
C SER A 423 -6.15 15.16 -30.97
N MET A 424 -6.51 13.93 -30.60
CA MET A 424 -6.08 12.68 -31.21
C MET A 424 -7.14 12.08 -32.14
N ILE A 425 -8.22 12.82 -32.41
CA ILE A 425 -9.23 12.41 -33.39
C ILE A 425 -8.56 12.20 -34.76
N GLY A 426 -8.68 10.98 -35.30
CA GLY A 426 -8.07 10.58 -36.56
C GLY A 426 -6.67 9.96 -36.44
N MET A 427 -6.12 9.91 -35.23
CA MET A 427 -4.93 9.10 -34.91
C MET A 427 -5.34 7.75 -34.34
N ASN A 428 -4.57 6.71 -34.63
CA ASN A 428 -4.76 5.34 -34.15
C ASN A 428 -3.75 4.99 -33.04
N GLU A 429 -3.81 3.76 -32.50
CA GLU A 429 -2.79 3.18 -31.59
C GLU A 429 -2.63 3.86 -30.22
N TRP A 430 -3.71 4.48 -29.73
CA TRP A 430 -3.80 4.99 -28.36
C TRP A 430 -5.02 4.42 -27.64
N LYS A 431 -4.97 4.33 -26.31
CA LYS A 431 -6.16 4.03 -25.48
C LYS A 431 -6.15 4.73 -24.13
N THR A 432 -7.32 4.83 -23.51
CA THR A 432 -7.42 5.24 -22.10
C THR A 432 -7.22 4.03 -21.18
N ILE A 433 -6.64 4.26 -20.00
CA ILE A 433 -6.60 3.24 -18.94
C ILE A 433 -7.96 3.15 -18.23
N ARG A 434 -8.61 4.30 -18.02
CA ARG A 434 -9.95 4.36 -17.43
C ARG A 434 -10.99 4.01 -18.49
N ASP A 435 -12.01 3.26 -18.10
CA ASP A 435 -13.17 2.95 -18.95
C ASP A 435 -13.80 4.26 -19.46
N PRO A 436 -13.98 4.42 -20.79
CA PRO A 436 -14.63 5.61 -21.33
C PRO A 436 -16.04 5.85 -20.78
N GLN A 437 -16.79 4.81 -20.42
CA GLN A 437 -18.10 4.96 -19.77
C GLN A 437 -17.97 5.73 -18.46
N ASP A 438 -16.97 5.41 -17.64
CA ASP A 438 -16.71 6.11 -16.38
C ASP A 438 -16.08 7.49 -16.59
N LEU A 439 -15.25 7.64 -17.62
CA LEU A 439 -14.56 8.89 -17.94
C LEU A 439 -15.52 9.98 -18.43
N PHE A 440 -16.47 9.59 -19.29
CA PHE A 440 -17.44 10.49 -19.91
C PHE A 440 -18.77 10.59 -19.16
N LYS A 441 -18.98 9.73 -18.15
CA LYS A 441 -20.24 9.61 -17.38
C LYS A 441 -20.89 10.94 -17.02
N LEU A 442 -20.15 11.76 -16.27
CA LEU A 442 -20.64 13.02 -15.74
C LEU A 442 -20.73 14.12 -16.83
N PRO A 443 -19.68 14.36 -17.64
CA PRO A 443 -19.76 15.30 -18.75
C PRO A 443 -20.92 15.03 -19.73
N MET A 444 -21.13 13.77 -20.15
CA MET A 444 -22.22 13.41 -21.05
C MET A 444 -23.60 13.59 -20.41
N SER A 445 -23.75 13.24 -19.14
CA SER A 445 -25.00 13.47 -18.41
C SER A 445 -25.34 14.96 -18.33
N ILE A 446 -24.34 15.82 -18.08
CA ILE A 446 -24.53 17.28 -18.04
C ILE A 446 -24.86 17.80 -19.44
N THR A 447 -24.17 17.34 -20.50
CA THR A 447 -24.50 17.72 -21.87
C THR A 447 -25.94 17.34 -22.22
N LYS A 448 -26.37 16.12 -21.88
CA LYS A 448 -27.73 15.63 -22.15
C LYS A 448 -28.82 16.46 -21.45
N ILE A 449 -28.59 16.84 -20.19
CA ILE A 449 -29.61 17.50 -19.37
C ILE A 449 -29.66 19.01 -19.61
N PHE A 450 -28.50 19.66 -19.72
CA PHE A 450 -28.41 21.13 -19.62
C PHE A 450 -28.04 21.85 -20.92
N THR A 451 -27.72 21.11 -21.98
CA THR A 451 -27.45 21.72 -23.29
C THR A 451 -28.60 21.46 -24.24
N ASN A 452 -28.81 22.34 -25.22
CA ASN A 452 -29.85 22.17 -26.25
C ASN A 452 -29.54 21.03 -27.26
N LYS A 453 -28.58 20.15 -26.94
CA LYS A 453 -28.14 19.07 -27.81
C LYS A 453 -28.86 17.77 -27.47
N SER A 454 -29.45 17.15 -28.48
CA SER A 454 -29.94 15.79 -28.36
C SER A 454 -28.79 14.84 -28.65
N ILE A 455 -28.12 14.36 -27.60
CA ILE A 455 -27.14 13.26 -27.69
C ILE A 455 -27.83 11.93 -27.35
N ASP A 456 -27.41 10.85 -28.00
CA ASP A 456 -27.94 9.50 -27.73
C ASP A 456 -27.22 8.88 -26.52
N TYR A 457 -27.60 9.34 -25.34
CA TYR A 457 -27.00 8.93 -24.08
C TYR A 457 -28.06 8.80 -22.98
N GLU A 458 -28.05 7.65 -22.30
CA GLU A 458 -28.89 7.39 -21.14
C GLU A 458 -28.19 7.86 -19.87
N VAL A 459 -28.83 8.77 -19.12
CA VAL A 459 -28.27 9.29 -17.87
C VAL A 459 -28.29 8.18 -16.82
N PRO A 460 -27.13 7.80 -16.24
CA PRO A 460 -27.06 6.75 -15.23
C PRO A 460 -27.91 7.10 -13.99
N PRO A 461 -28.54 6.11 -13.33
CA PRO A 461 -29.44 6.37 -12.21
C PRO A 461 -28.84 7.16 -11.04
N ASP A 462 -27.54 6.99 -10.79
CA ASP A 462 -26.84 7.70 -9.73
C ASP A 462 -26.57 9.19 -10.04
N LEU A 463 -26.81 9.63 -11.28
CA LEU A 463 -26.72 11.02 -11.72
C LEU A 463 -28.09 11.68 -11.96
N ILE A 464 -29.20 11.01 -11.65
CA ILE A 464 -30.57 11.58 -11.77
C ILE A 464 -30.73 12.87 -10.94
N PHE A 465 -29.95 13.03 -9.87
CA PHE A 465 -29.99 14.25 -9.05
C PHE A 465 -29.67 15.52 -9.88
N LEU A 466 -28.93 15.40 -10.99
CA LEU A 466 -28.65 16.51 -11.89
C LEU A 466 -29.95 17.11 -12.45
N SER A 467 -31.01 16.33 -12.66
CA SER A 467 -32.29 16.84 -13.14
C SER A 467 -33.03 17.76 -12.15
N ARG A 468 -32.50 17.96 -10.93
CA ARG A 468 -33.07 18.87 -9.93
C ARG A 468 -32.63 20.32 -10.12
N PHE A 469 -31.53 20.57 -10.81
CA PHE A 469 -31.06 21.93 -11.07
C PHE A 469 -31.82 22.52 -12.25
N LYS A 470 -32.12 23.82 -12.16
CA LYS A 470 -32.97 24.50 -13.15
C LYS A 470 -32.28 24.64 -14.50
N ASP A 471 -31.01 25.01 -14.47
CA ASP A 471 -30.18 25.31 -15.63
C ASP A 471 -28.70 25.08 -15.28
N ILE A 472 -27.82 25.23 -16.28
CA ILE A 472 -26.39 24.99 -16.08
C ILE A 472 -25.74 26.00 -15.14
N ASP A 473 -26.29 27.22 -15.06
CA ASP A 473 -25.80 28.27 -14.16
C ASP A 473 -26.11 27.90 -12.71
N ASP A 474 -27.30 27.37 -12.44
CA ASP A 474 -27.71 26.83 -11.13
C ASP A 474 -26.79 25.67 -10.70
N LEU A 475 -26.54 24.71 -11.59
CA LEU A 475 -25.60 23.61 -11.35
C LEU A 475 -24.17 24.14 -11.12
N GLN A 476 -23.72 25.12 -11.90
CA GLN A 476 -22.39 25.71 -11.75
C GLN A 476 -22.26 26.46 -10.42
N ASN A 477 -23.29 27.18 -10.00
CA ASN A 477 -23.32 27.87 -8.71
C ASN A 477 -23.23 26.87 -7.56
N TYR A 478 -24.01 25.78 -7.62
CA TYR A 478 -23.90 24.67 -6.66
C TYR A 478 -22.48 24.11 -6.63
N ALA A 479 -21.91 23.76 -7.78
CA ALA A 479 -20.57 23.17 -7.85
C ALA A 479 -19.48 24.11 -7.30
N ARG A 480 -19.59 25.43 -7.53
CA ARG A 480 -18.68 26.43 -6.94
C ARG A 480 -18.85 26.54 -5.43
N LYS A 481 -20.10 26.55 -4.96
CA LYS A 481 -20.46 26.64 -3.54
C LYS A 481 -19.93 25.44 -2.76
N MET A 482 -19.96 24.26 -3.38
CA MET A 482 -19.46 23.01 -2.81
C MET A 482 -17.97 22.76 -3.08
N GLU A 483 -17.27 23.67 -3.77
CA GLU A 483 -15.89 23.47 -4.23
C GLU A 483 -15.68 22.12 -4.98
N ASP A 484 -16.73 21.62 -5.66
CA ASP A 484 -16.69 20.35 -6.37
C ASP A 484 -15.91 20.49 -7.69
N ILE A 485 -14.60 20.26 -7.61
CA ILE A 485 -13.68 20.39 -8.73
C ILE A 485 -14.04 19.42 -9.86
N GLU A 486 -14.51 18.21 -9.56
CA GLU A 486 -14.87 17.21 -10.57
C GLU A 486 -16.11 17.68 -11.34
N LEU A 487 -17.14 18.14 -10.63
CA LEU A 487 -18.35 18.67 -11.24
C LEU A 487 -18.08 19.96 -12.02
N LEU A 488 -17.28 20.89 -11.48
CA LEU A 488 -16.87 22.10 -12.20
C LEU A 488 -16.13 21.79 -13.49
N SER A 489 -15.24 20.80 -13.44
CA SER A 489 -14.48 20.33 -14.60
C SER A 489 -15.40 19.69 -15.64
N ALA A 490 -16.34 18.85 -15.22
CA ALA A 490 -17.31 18.21 -16.08
C ALA A 490 -18.29 19.21 -16.72
N ILE A 491 -18.77 20.21 -15.98
CA ILE A 491 -19.55 21.34 -16.53
C ILE A 491 -18.74 22.05 -17.61
N GLY A 492 -17.47 22.35 -17.32
CA GLY A 492 -16.57 23.00 -18.26
C GLY A 492 -16.41 22.22 -19.57
N ILE A 493 -16.26 20.89 -19.49
CA ILE A 493 -16.21 20.00 -20.64
C ILE A 493 -17.56 19.98 -21.38
N ALA A 494 -18.66 19.79 -20.65
CA ALA A 494 -20.00 19.72 -21.24
C ALA A 494 -20.36 20.99 -22.03
N VAL A 495 -19.98 22.18 -21.53
CA VAL A 495 -20.22 23.45 -22.20
C VAL A 495 -19.27 23.63 -23.40
N ARG A 496 -17.95 23.53 -23.17
CA ARG A 496 -16.94 23.87 -24.20
C ARG A 496 -16.87 22.85 -25.33
N LYS A 497 -17.20 21.58 -25.05
CA LYS A 497 -17.05 20.45 -25.98
C LYS A 497 -18.39 19.81 -26.35
N SER A 498 -19.51 20.50 -26.12
CA SER A 498 -20.86 19.99 -26.43
C SER A 498 -21.01 19.48 -27.88
N GLU A 499 -20.28 20.06 -28.84
CA GLU A 499 -20.32 19.68 -30.26
C GLU A 499 -19.54 18.40 -30.60
N CYS A 500 -18.55 18.01 -29.78
CA CYS A 500 -17.64 16.90 -30.11
C CYS A 500 -17.61 15.80 -29.05
N ILE A 501 -18.29 15.98 -27.90
CA ILE A 501 -18.20 15.06 -26.77
C ILE A 501 -18.71 13.65 -27.08
N GLU A 502 -19.80 13.53 -27.84
CA GLU A 502 -20.36 12.24 -28.29
C GLU A 502 -19.36 11.51 -29.20
N LYS A 503 -18.79 12.23 -30.18
CA LYS A 503 -17.72 11.71 -31.04
C LYS A 503 -16.47 11.30 -30.25
N CYS A 504 -16.07 12.09 -29.25
CA CYS A 504 -14.94 11.76 -28.38
C CYS A 504 -15.20 10.46 -27.60
N PHE A 505 -16.42 10.31 -27.07
CA PHE A 505 -16.85 9.11 -26.35
C PHE A 505 -16.85 7.88 -27.25
N GLU A 506 -17.43 7.97 -28.45
CA GLU A 506 -17.45 6.87 -29.44
C GLU A 506 -16.04 6.42 -29.83
N ILE A 507 -15.15 7.37 -30.12
CA ILE A 507 -13.76 7.08 -30.48
C ILE A 507 -13.03 6.44 -29.29
N ALA A 508 -13.20 6.98 -28.09
CA ALA A 508 -12.57 6.41 -26.90
C ALA A 508 -13.05 4.98 -26.63
N MET A 509 -14.36 4.71 -26.78
CA MET A 509 -14.94 3.37 -26.65
C MET A 509 -14.33 2.38 -27.65
N LYS A 510 -14.17 2.80 -28.91
CA LYS A 510 -13.55 1.96 -29.94
C LYS A 510 -12.10 1.61 -29.58
N HIS A 511 -11.32 2.62 -29.21
CA HIS A 511 -9.90 2.47 -28.90
C HIS A 511 -9.62 1.70 -27.60
N PHE A 512 -10.51 1.78 -26.62
CA PHE A 512 -10.33 1.12 -25.31
C PHE A 512 -10.14 -0.40 -25.41
N LEU A 513 -10.74 -1.02 -26.43
CA LEU A 513 -10.67 -2.47 -26.66
C LEU A 513 -9.49 -2.89 -27.55
N GLU A 514 -8.75 -1.94 -28.12
CA GLU A 514 -7.66 -2.20 -29.04
C GLU A 514 -6.31 -2.30 -28.30
N ASP A 515 -5.33 -2.94 -28.96
CA ASP A 515 -3.93 -2.85 -28.54
C ASP A 515 -3.39 -1.45 -28.87
N ALA A 516 -2.57 -0.92 -27.98
CA ALA A 516 -2.06 0.43 -28.10
C ALA A 516 -0.64 0.52 -27.55
N ASP A 517 0.15 1.39 -28.17
CA ASP A 517 1.47 1.77 -27.68
C ASP A 517 1.42 3.11 -26.92
N VAL A 518 0.33 3.87 -27.06
CA VAL A 518 0.10 5.16 -26.37
C VAL A 518 -1.07 5.06 -25.39
N TYR A 519 -0.88 5.57 -24.18
CA TYR A 519 -1.85 5.43 -23.09
C TYR A 519 -2.21 6.80 -22.50
N PHE A 520 -3.49 7.04 -22.26
CA PHE A 520 -3.97 8.21 -21.53
C PHE A 520 -4.52 7.80 -20.17
N THR A 521 -4.01 8.43 -19.12
CA THR A 521 -4.38 8.07 -17.74
C THR A 521 -4.21 9.28 -16.82
N THR A 522 -4.84 9.23 -15.65
CA THR A 522 -4.53 10.19 -14.58
C THR A 522 -3.41 9.67 -13.69
N ALA A 523 -2.74 10.55 -12.92
CA ALA A 523 -1.76 10.12 -11.91
C ALA A 523 -2.34 9.15 -10.87
N HIS A 524 -3.63 9.25 -10.55
CA HIS A 524 -4.29 8.32 -9.63
C HIS A 524 -4.44 6.92 -10.24
N THR A 525 -4.96 6.87 -11.47
CA THR A 525 -5.24 5.62 -12.19
C THR A 525 -3.98 4.93 -12.72
N SER A 526 -2.86 5.66 -12.80
CA SER A 526 -1.57 5.09 -13.18
C SER A 526 -0.90 4.28 -12.08
N LYS A 527 -1.37 4.36 -10.82
CA LYS A 527 -0.77 3.63 -9.70
C LYS A 527 -0.84 2.11 -9.95
N GLY A 528 0.32 1.44 -9.87
CA GLY A 528 0.46 0.01 -10.18
C GLY A 528 0.75 -0.31 -11.66
N LEU A 529 0.72 0.68 -12.55
CA LEU A 529 1.05 0.54 -13.98
C LEU A 529 2.41 1.17 -14.29
N GLU A 530 3.01 0.81 -15.43
CA GLU A 530 4.35 1.24 -15.82
C GLU A 530 4.46 1.34 -17.34
N TRP A 531 5.21 2.32 -17.84
CA TRP A 531 5.46 2.53 -19.27
C TRP A 531 6.93 2.89 -19.50
N ASP A 532 7.41 2.67 -20.71
CA ASP A 532 8.81 2.97 -21.03
C ASP A 532 9.06 4.48 -21.00
N GLU A 533 8.12 5.25 -21.53
CA GLU A 533 8.19 6.71 -21.57
C GLU A 533 6.90 7.35 -21.03
N VAL A 534 7.04 8.40 -20.22
CA VAL A 534 5.93 9.09 -19.56
C VAL A 534 6.00 10.58 -19.84
N TYR A 535 4.86 11.19 -20.20
CA TYR A 535 4.68 12.62 -20.38
C TYR A 535 3.67 13.13 -19.36
N LEU A 536 4.07 14.06 -18.50
CA LEU A 536 3.11 14.77 -17.66
C LEU A 536 2.57 15.98 -18.43
N THR A 537 1.27 16.23 -18.33
CA THR A 537 0.61 17.35 -19.02
C THR A 537 0.69 18.68 -18.23
N ASP A 538 0.23 19.76 -18.86
CA ASP A 538 0.22 21.12 -18.31
C ASP A 538 -0.93 21.40 -17.31
N ASP A 539 -1.79 20.41 -17.03
CA ASP A 539 -2.93 20.54 -16.13
C ASP A 539 -2.59 20.31 -14.64
N TYR A 540 -1.32 20.09 -14.32
CA TYR A 540 -0.84 20.05 -12.93
C TYR A 540 -0.74 21.47 -12.35
N PRO A 541 -1.03 21.65 -11.05
CA PRO A 541 -0.94 22.94 -10.40
C PRO A 541 0.50 23.46 -10.35
N ASP A 542 0.64 24.79 -10.32
CA ASP A 542 1.91 25.46 -10.07
C ASP A 542 2.29 25.31 -8.58
N ILE A 543 3.02 24.23 -8.29
CA ILE A 543 3.44 23.87 -6.93
C ILE A 543 4.26 24.99 -6.29
N ILE A 544 5.15 25.64 -7.05
CA ILE A 544 6.00 26.72 -6.53
C ILE A 544 5.16 27.92 -6.10
N SER A 545 4.20 28.32 -6.94
CA SER A 545 3.30 29.42 -6.60
C SER A 545 2.45 29.09 -5.37
N SER A 546 1.99 27.83 -5.26
CA SER A 546 1.19 27.34 -4.13
C SER A 546 1.98 27.34 -2.83
N ILE A 547 3.23 26.88 -2.87
CA ILE A 547 4.18 26.93 -1.74
C ILE A 547 4.44 28.38 -1.32
N LYS A 548 4.73 29.28 -2.27
CA LYS A 548 4.97 30.69 -1.95
C LYS A 548 3.74 31.34 -1.30
N LYS A 549 2.54 30.99 -1.76
CA LYS A 549 1.28 31.51 -1.21
C LYS A 549 1.03 31.04 0.22
N GLU A 550 1.18 29.74 0.50
CA GLU A 550 0.80 29.17 1.80
C GLU A 550 1.95 29.15 2.82
N ALA A 551 3.21 29.05 2.37
CA ALA A 551 4.39 28.85 3.24
C ALA A 551 5.53 29.86 3.03
N GLN A 552 5.41 30.80 2.07
CA GLN A 552 6.41 31.84 1.74
C GLN A 552 7.72 31.34 1.12
N SER A 553 8.30 30.25 1.62
CA SER A 553 9.51 29.60 1.10
C SER A 553 9.41 28.08 1.12
N VAL A 554 10.31 27.41 0.40
CA VAL A 554 10.36 25.94 0.34
C VAL A 554 10.84 25.35 1.67
N GLU A 555 11.78 26.01 2.34
CA GLU A 555 12.31 25.58 3.64
C GLU A 555 11.20 25.58 4.70
N LYS A 556 10.44 26.69 4.77
CA LYS A 556 9.29 26.80 5.68
C LYS A 556 8.17 25.82 5.30
N PHE A 557 7.97 25.56 4.01
CA PHE A 557 7.04 24.52 3.56
C PHE A 557 7.44 23.14 4.11
N ILE A 558 8.70 22.74 4.00
CA ILE A 558 9.20 21.46 4.54
C ILE A 558 8.99 21.37 6.06
N GLU A 559 9.23 22.45 6.79
CA GLU A 559 8.96 22.49 8.25
C GLU A 559 7.47 22.32 8.55
N MET A 560 6.60 22.99 7.78
CA MET A 560 5.15 22.95 7.96
C MET A 560 4.51 21.62 7.54
N GLN A 561 5.17 20.79 6.72
CA GLN A 561 4.66 19.46 6.33
C GLN A 561 4.46 18.52 7.52
N LYS A 562 5.22 18.71 8.60
CA LYS A 562 5.07 17.96 9.86
C LYS A 562 3.87 18.40 10.68
N MET A 563 3.27 19.54 10.33
CA MET A 563 2.07 20.05 10.98
C MET A 563 0.84 19.48 10.25
N GLN A 564 -0.23 19.23 11.00
CA GLN A 564 -1.52 18.80 10.46
C GLN A 564 -2.28 19.97 9.78
N ASN A 565 -1.58 20.80 9.01
CA ASN A 565 -2.19 21.91 8.28
C ASN A 565 -2.74 21.42 6.94
N ARG A 566 -4.08 21.41 6.82
CA ARG A 566 -4.79 20.91 5.64
C ARG A 566 -4.35 21.54 4.31
N ARG A 567 -4.07 22.85 4.26
CA ARG A 567 -3.65 23.51 3.02
C ARG A 567 -2.28 23.06 2.57
N ILE A 568 -1.36 22.88 3.52
CA ILE A 568 -0.04 22.31 3.27
C ILE A 568 -0.17 20.86 2.80
N GLN A 569 -1.02 20.06 3.44
CA GLN A 569 -1.25 18.66 3.05
C GLN A 569 -1.82 18.55 1.63
N LYS A 570 -2.73 19.45 1.19
CA LYS A 570 -3.20 19.50 -0.20
C LYS A 570 -2.02 19.70 -1.19
N ILE A 571 -1.04 20.55 -0.86
CA ILE A 571 0.16 20.74 -1.70
C ILE A 571 1.05 19.48 -1.68
N VAL A 572 1.22 18.83 -0.53
CA VAL A 572 1.98 17.57 -0.40
C VAL A 572 1.36 16.46 -1.26
N GLU A 573 0.04 16.35 -1.29
CA GLU A 573 -0.67 15.39 -2.13
C GLU A 573 -0.41 15.63 -3.63
N GLU A 574 -0.37 16.88 -4.08
CA GLU A 574 0.00 17.22 -5.46
C GLU A 574 1.45 16.83 -5.79
N ILE A 575 2.38 17.02 -4.85
CA ILE A 575 3.77 16.55 -5.00
C ILE A 575 3.83 15.03 -5.08
N ASN A 576 3.06 14.32 -4.26
CA ASN A 576 2.96 12.86 -4.29
C ASN A 576 2.40 12.36 -5.64
N LEU A 577 1.41 13.05 -6.22
CA LEU A 577 0.88 12.72 -7.55
C LEU A 577 1.93 12.85 -8.65
N ILE A 578 2.75 13.90 -8.61
CA ILE A 578 3.86 14.09 -9.53
C ILE A 578 4.91 12.98 -9.33
N TYR A 579 5.28 12.67 -8.09
CA TYR A 579 6.22 11.58 -7.79
C TYR A 579 5.69 10.22 -8.28
N VAL A 580 4.40 9.92 -8.06
CA VAL A 580 3.75 8.72 -8.59
C VAL A 580 3.88 8.70 -10.11
N ALA A 581 3.53 9.78 -10.81
CA ALA A 581 3.62 9.87 -12.26
C ALA A 581 5.05 9.68 -12.80
N ILE A 582 6.05 10.36 -12.22
CA ILE A 582 7.47 10.20 -12.58
C ILE A 582 7.89 8.74 -12.46
N THR A 583 7.56 8.11 -11.33
CA THR A 583 7.95 6.73 -11.03
C THR A 583 7.14 5.69 -11.80
N ARG A 584 6.31 6.08 -12.78
CA ARG A 584 5.72 5.16 -13.75
C ARG A 584 6.58 4.96 -15.00
N ALA A 585 7.54 5.87 -15.25
CA ALA A 585 8.49 5.73 -16.33
C ALA A 585 9.52 4.65 -16.02
N ARG A 586 9.90 3.86 -17.03
CA ARG A 586 11.03 2.93 -16.97
C ARG A 586 12.31 3.51 -17.58
N GLU A 587 12.18 4.27 -18.68
CA GLU A 587 13.29 4.85 -19.44
C GLU A 587 13.28 6.39 -19.44
N ASN A 588 12.17 7.01 -19.82
CA ASN A 588 12.12 8.47 -20.01
C ASN A 588 10.91 9.09 -19.31
N VAL A 589 11.11 10.27 -18.74
CA VAL A 589 10.02 11.11 -18.23
C VAL A 589 10.17 12.54 -18.74
N ASP A 590 9.11 13.06 -19.35
CA ASP A 590 9.01 14.45 -19.77
C ASP A 590 8.17 15.25 -18.76
N LEU A 591 8.82 16.26 -18.18
CA LEU A 591 8.26 17.18 -17.18
C LEU A 591 8.21 18.63 -17.71
N SER A 592 8.43 18.83 -19.01
CA SER A 592 8.52 20.16 -19.63
C SER A 592 7.25 20.99 -19.45
N ALA A 593 6.09 20.34 -19.45
CA ALA A 593 4.78 20.96 -19.25
C ALA A 593 4.47 21.27 -17.77
N VAL A 594 5.19 20.66 -16.82
CA VAL A 594 4.93 20.81 -15.38
C VAL A 594 5.78 21.93 -14.79
N LYS A 595 5.17 22.80 -14.00
CA LYS A 595 5.82 23.96 -13.38
C LYS A 595 6.62 23.60 -12.11
N ILE A 596 7.54 22.66 -12.26
CA ILE A 596 8.53 22.24 -11.24
C ILE A 596 9.98 22.31 -11.77
N ASN A 597 10.17 22.66 -13.04
CA ASN A 597 11.47 22.65 -13.71
C ASN A 597 12.52 23.59 -13.09
N SER A 598 12.11 24.66 -12.41
CA SER A 598 13.04 25.52 -11.67
C SER A 598 13.72 24.79 -10.50
N ILE A 599 13.08 23.76 -9.95
CA ILE A 599 13.60 22.94 -8.86
C ILE A 599 14.54 21.86 -9.39
N LEU A 600 14.14 21.19 -10.47
CA LEU A 600 14.92 20.07 -11.03
C LEU A 600 16.25 20.50 -11.69
N LYS A 601 16.36 21.78 -12.05
CA LYS A 601 17.56 22.41 -12.64
C LYS A 601 18.55 22.97 -11.61
N GLN A 602 18.14 23.10 -10.35
CA GLN A 602 19.04 23.35 -9.22
C GLN A 602 19.67 22.04 -8.77
#